data_AF-A0A2J7TM98-F1
#
_entry.id   AF-A0A2J7TM98-F1
#
_cell.length_a   1.000
_cell.length_b   1.000
_cell.length_c   1.000
_cell.angle_alpha   90.00
_cell.angle_beta   90.00
_cell.angle_gamma   90.00
#
_symmetry.space_group_name_H-M   'P 1'
#
loop_
_entity.id
_entity.type
_entity.pdbx_description
1 polymer ?
#
loop_
_entity_poly.entity_id
_entity_poly.type
_entity_poly.pdbx_seq_one_letter_code
_entity_poly.pdbx_strand_id
1 'polypeptide(L)'
;MADTRKQFLTAALANFIAKAAAAEAAGKDASVFYALIRNTTALLEAGDPQGQEAPAPVAPRKKPWQLEPQEGDFDMNLNYQRM
;
A
#
# COMPACT_ATOMS: atom_id res chain seq x y z
N MET A 1 -6.00 -11.68 -19.50
CA MET A 1 -6.18 -10.63 -18.46
C MET A 1 -5.16 -9.50 -18.57
N ALA A 2 -3.92 -9.76 -19.05
CA ALA A 2 -2.90 -8.71 -19.28
C ALA A 2 -3.37 -7.58 -20.23
N ASP A 3 -4.13 -7.91 -21.28
CA ASP A 3 -4.70 -6.90 -22.21
C ASP A 3 -5.68 -5.93 -21.54
N THR A 4 -6.54 -6.41 -20.65
CA THR A 4 -7.54 -5.57 -19.97
C THR A 4 -6.87 -4.59 -19.01
N ARG A 5 -5.83 -5.02 -18.29
CA ARG A 5 -5.05 -4.15 -17.38
C ARG A 5 -4.37 -3.03 -18.16
N LYS A 6 -3.69 -3.36 -19.27
CA LYS A 6 -3.03 -2.37 -20.12
C LYS A 6 -4.02 -1.37 -20.72
N GLN A 7 -5.16 -1.85 -21.23
CA GLN A 7 -6.23 -1.00 -21.76
C GLN A 7 -6.79 -0.05 -20.69
N PHE A 8 -7.04 -0.55 -19.48
CA PHE A 8 -7.51 0.27 -18.36
C PHE A 8 -6.49 1.34 -17.97
N LEU A 9 -5.23 0.97 -17.77
CA LEU A 9 -4.18 1.92 -17.38
C LEU A 9 -3.94 2.98 -18.47
N THR A 10 -4.04 2.60 -19.74
CA THR A 10 -3.94 3.54 -20.87
C THR A 10 -5.11 4.52 -20.88
N ALA A 11 -6.33 4.04 -20.68
CA ALA A 11 -7.52 4.88 -20.60
C ALA A 11 -7.49 5.82 -19.38
N ALA A 12 -7.04 5.33 -18.23
CA ALA A 12 -6.87 6.12 -17.02
C ALA A 12 -5.82 7.23 -17.21
N LEU A 13 -4.68 6.92 -17.83
CA LEU A 13 -3.62 7.88 -18.15
C LEU A 13 -4.14 9.02 -19.02
N ALA A 14 -4.89 8.70 -20.09
CA ALA A 14 -5.49 9.71 -20.96
C ALA A 14 -6.45 10.64 -20.20
N ASN A 15 -7.25 10.09 -19.28
CA ASN A 15 -8.15 10.88 -18.45
C ASN A 15 -7.39 11.80 -17.49
N PHE A 16 -6.34 11.32 -16.83
CA PHE A 16 -5.54 12.16 -15.94
C PHE A 16 -4.84 13.30 -16.67
N ILE A 17 -4.32 13.08 -17.88
CA ILE A 17 -3.75 14.13 -18.72
C ILE A 17 -4.79 15.20 -19.05
N ALA A 18 -5.99 14.79 -19.49
CA ALA A 18 -7.07 15.73 -19.79
C ALA A 18 -7.50 16.54 -18.56
N LYS A 19 -7.55 15.91 -17.38
CA LYS A 19 -7.88 16.58 -16.11
C LYS A 19 -6.77 17.52 -15.63
N ALA A 20 -5.51 17.16 -15.82
CA ALA A 20 -4.37 18.04 -15.54
C ALA A 20 -4.46 19.32 -16.39
N ALA A 21 -4.63 19.17 -17.72
CA ALA A 21 -4.78 20.29 -18.63
C ALA A 21 -5.99 21.17 -18.29
N ALA A 22 -7.13 20.57 -17.91
CA ALA A 22 -8.31 21.31 -17.47
C ALA A 22 -8.09 22.06 -16.15
N ALA A 23 -7.33 21.48 -15.21
CA ALA A 23 -6.99 22.12 -13.95
C ALA A 23 -6.05 23.32 -14.17
N GLU A 24 -5.03 23.17 -15.03
CA GLU A 24 -4.12 24.25 -15.40
C GLU A 24 -4.83 25.39 -16.13
N ALA A 25 -5.70 25.07 -17.10
CA ALA A 25 -6.50 26.07 -17.79
C ALA A 25 -7.44 26.83 -16.84
N ALA A 26 -7.88 26.18 -15.76
CA ALA A 26 -8.69 26.79 -14.71
C ALA A 26 -7.86 27.54 -13.64
N GLY A 27 -6.52 27.57 -13.76
CA GLY A 27 -5.62 28.16 -12.75
C GLY A 27 -5.65 27.43 -11.40
N LYS A 28 -6.06 26.16 -11.39
CA LYS A 28 -6.14 25.31 -10.20
C LYS A 28 -4.89 24.45 -10.08
N ASP A 29 -4.63 23.98 -8.86
CA ASP A 29 -3.55 23.03 -8.62
C ASP A 29 -3.79 21.72 -9.39
N ALA A 30 -2.82 21.35 -10.22
CA ALA A 30 -2.81 20.13 -11.02
C ALA A 30 -1.82 19.07 -10.47
N SER A 31 -1.15 19.35 -9.35
CA SER A 31 -0.08 18.51 -8.78
C SER A 31 -0.51 17.04 -8.57
N VAL A 32 -1.75 16.83 -8.11
CA VAL A 32 -2.33 15.51 -7.90
C VAL A 32 -2.44 14.73 -9.21
N PHE A 33 -2.85 15.37 -10.31
CA PHE A 33 -2.94 14.71 -11.61
C PHE A 33 -1.55 14.37 -12.16
N TYR A 34 -0.55 15.22 -11.95
CA TYR A 34 0.82 14.92 -12.31
C TYR A 34 1.39 13.72 -11.55
N ALA A 35 1.10 13.60 -10.24
CA ALA A 35 1.47 12.43 -9.46
C ALA A 35 0.78 11.15 -9.99
N LEU A 36 -0.51 11.24 -10.32
CA LEU A 36 -1.28 10.12 -10.87
C LEU A 36 -0.78 9.69 -12.25
N ILE A 37 -0.44 10.64 -13.13
CA ILE A 37 0.16 10.39 -14.44
C ILE A 37 1.47 9.63 -14.26
N ARG A 38 2.39 10.14 -13.43
CA ARG A 38 3.69 9.51 -13.17
C ARG A 38 3.54 8.07 -12.67
N ASN A 39 2.66 7.84 -11.69
CA ASN A 39 2.44 6.50 -11.13
C ASN A 39 1.83 5.55 -12.15
N THR A 40 0.88 6.02 -12.96
CA THR A 40 0.20 5.20 -13.97
C THR A 40 1.15 4.82 -15.11
N THR A 41 2.02 5.75 -15.53
CA THR A 41 3.10 5.48 -16.50
C THR A 41 4.07 4.44 -15.95
N ALA A 42 4.49 4.56 -14.69
CA ALA A 42 5.35 3.56 -14.04
C ALA A 42 4.69 2.17 -13.98
N LEU A 43 3.38 2.09 -13.73
CA LEU A 43 2.63 0.83 -13.73
C LEU A 43 2.47 0.20 -15.13
N LEU A 44 2.46 1.02 -16.19
CA LEU A 44 2.48 0.57 -17.57
C LEU A 44 3.87 0.06 -17.97
N GLU A 45 4.93 0.75 -17.55
CA GLU A 45 6.33 0.42 -17.85
C GLU A 45 6.82 -0.82 -17.08
N ALA A 46 6.38 -1.00 -15.84
CA ALA A 46 6.74 -2.14 -15.01
C ALA A 46 6.24 -3.50 -15.55
N GLY A 47 5.46 -3.52 -16.64
CA GLY A 47 4.83 -4.74 -17.14
C GLY A 47 3.85 -5.30 -16.11
N ASP A 48 3.35 -6.52 -16.33
CA ASP A 48 2.49 -7.19 -15.34
C ASP A 48 3.35 -7.73 -14.19
N PRO A 49 3.19 -7.28 -12.93
CA PRO A 49 3.71 -8.01 -11.77
C PRO A 49 2.86 -9.26 -11.51
N GLN A 50 2.42 -9.98 -12.55
CA GLN A 50 1.75 -11.29 -12.45
C GLN A 50 2.77 -12.40 -12.14
N GLY A 51 3.55 -12.19 -11.09
CA GLY A 51 4.63 -13.07 -10.65
C GLY A 51 5.35 -12.59 -9.40
N GLN A 52 5.15 -11.34 -8.97
CA GLN A 52 5.37 -11.02 -7.56
C GLN A 52 4.17 -11.55 -6.80
N GLU A 53 4.29 -12.80 -6.36
CA GLU A 53 3.57 -13.29 -5.18
C GLU A 53 3.47 -12.12 -4.21
N ALA A 54 2.23 -11.67 -3.97
CA ALA A 54 1.98 -10.89 -2.79
C ALA A 54 2.69 -11.63 -1.64
N PRO A 55 3.58 -10.98 -0.86
CA PRO A 55 4.17 -11.64 0.28
C PRO A 55 3.02 -12.27 1.03
N ALA A 56 3.08 -13.60 1.24
CA ALA A 56 1.97 -14.39 1.73
C ALA A 56 1.25 -13.61 2.83
N PRO A 57 -0.09 -13.47 2.78
CA PRO A 57 -0.82 -12.69 3.77
C PRO A 57 -0.35 -13.16 5.13
N VAL A 58 0.39 -12.29 5.83
CA VAL A 58 0.93 -12.58 7.15
C VAL A 58 -0.25 -13.07 7.96
N ALA A 59 -0.13 -14.31 8.45
CA ALA A 59 -1.21 -15.07 9.06
C ALA A 59 -2.11 -14.19 9.91
N PRO A 60 -3.44 -14.39 9.88
CA PRO A 60 -4.40 -13.53 10.58
C PRO A 60 -3.90 -13.30 12.00
N ARG A 61 -3.63 -12.03 12.34
CA ARG A 61 -3.22 -11.61 13.67
C ARG A 61 -4.12 -12.34 14.66
N LYS A 62 -3.54 -13.27 15.43
CA LYS A 62 -4.26 -14.03 16.44
C LYS A 62 -5.04 -13.00 17.29
N LYS A 63 -6.33 -13.26 17.45
CA LYS A 63 -7.22 -12.45 18.29
C LYS A 63 -6.52 -12.19 19.64
N PRO A 64 -6.59 -10.97 20.20
CA PRO A 64 -5.91 -10.62 21.45
C PRO A 64 -6.40 -11.39 22.70
N TRP A 65 -7.33 -12.34 22.53
CA TRP A 65 -7.95 -13.12 23.60
C TRP A 65 -7.39 -14.55 23.74
N GLN A 66 -6.37 -14.92 22.97
CA GLN A 66 -5.62 -16.18 23.16
C GLN A 66 -4.24 -15.93 23.78
N LEU A 67 -4.18 -15.07 24.80
CA LEU A 67 -3.11 -15.15 25.78
C LEU A 67 -3.38 -16.40 26.60
N GLU A 68 -2.78 -17.52 26.19
CA GLU A 68 -2.52 -18.60 27.14
C GLU A 68 -1.71 -17.99 28.29
N PRO A 69 -2.07 -18.26 29.56
CA PRO A 69 -1.25 -17.81 30.66
C PRO A 69 0.12 -18.48 30.51
N GLN A 70 1.13 -17.69 30.13
CA GLN A 70 2.52 -18.10 30.29
C GLN A 70 2.77 -18.20 31.80
N GLU A 71 2.64 -19.41 32.33
CA GLU A 71 3.33 -19.79 33.56
C GLU A 71 4.83 -19.52 33.35
N GLY A 72 5.31 -18.38 33.82
CA GLY A 72 6.71 -18.00 33.67
C GLY A 72 7.07 -16.56 34.03
N ASP A 73 6.13 -15.62 33.99
CA ASP A 73 6.44 -14.19 34.18
C ASP A 73 6.31 -13.67 35.63
N PHE A 74 6.21 -14.58 36.61
CA PHE A 74 6.30 -14.24 38.03
C PHE A 74 7.66 -14.62 38.64
N ASP A 75 8.76 -14.33 37.96
CA ASP A 75 10.05 -14.20 38.65
C ASP A 75 10.16 -12.78 39.26
N MET A 76 9.26 -12.49 40.21
CA MET A 76 9.36 -11.32 41.11
C MET A 76 10.36 -11.59 42.24
N ASN A 77 11.50 -12.20 41.95
CA ASN A 77 12.51 -12.50 42.94
C ASN A 77 13.84 -11.94 42.49
N LEU A 78 14.11 -10.67 42.85
CA LEU A 78 15.47 -10.14 43.08
C LEU A 78 15.54 -8.67 43.54
N ASN A 79 14.44 -7.92 43.56
CA ASN A 79 14.52 -6.48 43.89
C ASN A 79 14.12 -6.08 45.32
N TYR A 80 13.96 -7.04 46.24
CA TYR A 80 13.64 -6.79 47.66
C TYR A 80 14.83 -6.93 48.63
N GLN A 81 16.07 -7.01 48.14
CA GLN A 81 17.26 -7.11 49.01
C GLN A 81 18.10 -5.82 49.14
N ARG A 82 17.58 -4.67 48.72
CA ARG A 82 18.26 -3.37 48.93
C ARG A 82 17.31 -2.23 49.27
N MET A 83 16.44 -2.40 50.27
CA MET A 83 15.91 -1.28 51.09
C MET A 83 15.62 -1.78 52.50
#